data_AF-A0A0N9W479-F1
#
_entry.id   AF-A0A0N9W479-F1
#
_cell.length_a   1.000
_cell.length_b   1.000
_cell.length_c   1.000
_cell.angle_alpha   90.00
_cell.angle_beta   90.00
_cell.angle_gamma   90.00
#
_symmetry.space_group_name_H-M   'P 1'
#
loop_
_entity.id
_entity.type
_entity.pdbx_description
1 polymer ?
#
loop_
_entity_poly.entity_id
_entity_poly.type
_entity_poly.pdbx_seq_one_letter_code
_entity_poly.pdbx_strand_id
1 'polypeptide(L)'
;MNELYEYRYTKIGTTGCLPTHKIYINIQDKKQAKLIFADNTFIYGIISDWFLKNSDFDTRKPTWGEENKAFTENEQKILRMYKASHPLFKTEH
;
A
#
# COMPACT_ATOMS: atom_id res chain seq x y z
N MET A 1 -11.24 -7.27 -10.42
CA MET A 1 -10.08 -7.46 -9.50
C MET A 1 -9.49 -8.81 -9.82
N ASN A 2 -8.21 -8.88 -10.17
CA ASN A 2 -7.56 -10.15 -10.48
C ASN A 2 -7.57 -11.02 -9.22
N GLU A 3 -8.15 -12.22 -9.31
CA GLU A 3 -8.36 -13.19 -8.22
C GLU A 3 -7.07 -13.71 -7.56
N LEU A 4 -5.91 -13.20 -7.96
CA LEU A 4 -4.60 -13.58 -7.44
C LEU A 4 -4.18 -12.84 -6.16
N TYR A 5 -4.74 -11.66 -5.88
CA TYR A 5 -4.25 -10.80 -4.79
C TYR A 5 -5.36 -10.44 -3.80
N GLU A 6 -5.17 -10.80 -2.53
CA GLU A 6 -6.12 -10.57 -1.44
C GLU A 6 -5.65 -9.40 -0.56
N TYR A 7 -6.57 -8.48 -0.23
CA TYR A 7 -6.27 -7.39 0.70
C TYR A 7 -5.96 -7.95 2.08
N ARG A 8 -4.86 -7.48 2.68
CA ARG A 8 -4.47 -7.91 4.03
C ARG A 8 -4.62 -6.80 5.06
N TYR A 9 -4.05 -5.62 4.82
CA TYR A 9 -4.10 -4.48 5.74
C TYR A 9 -3.64 -3.19 5.05
N THR A 10 -3.84 -2.07 5.73
CA THR A 10 -3.29 -0.77 5.32
C THR A 10 -2.08 -0.46 6.19
N LYS A 11 -0.91 -0.25 5.58
CA LYS A 11 0.28 0.23 6.27
C LYS A 11 0.29 1.75 6.24
N ILE A 12 0.03 2.38 7.38
CA ILE A 12 0.14 3.83 7.54
C ILE A 12 1.62 4.22 7.50
N GLY A 13 1.98 5.06 6.53
CA GLY A 13 3.33 5.56 6.38
C GLY A 13 3.65 6.57 7.47
N THR A 14 4.78 6.40 8.15
CA THR A 14 5.35 7.41 9.04
C THR A 14 6.35 8.27 8.27
N THR A 15 6.61 9.49 8.76
CA THR A 15 7.58 10.41 8.17
C THR A 15 8.96 9.75 8.03
N GLY A 16 9.50 9.75 6.81
CA GLY A 16 10.79 9.11 6.47
C GLY A 16 10.68 7.67 5.93
N CYS A 17 9.51 7.05 6.01
CA CYS A 17 9.22 5.74 5.44
C CYS A 17 8.42 5.83 4.13
N LEU A 18 8.16 4.68 3.51
CA LEU A 18 7.20 4.57 2.41
C LEU A 18 5.85 5.19 2.82
N PRO A 19 5.21 5.98 1.93
CA PRO A 19 3.89 6.56 2.16
C PRO A 19 2.84 5.49 2.46
N THR A 20 1.68 5.90 3.00
CA THR A 20 0.60 4.96 3.28
C THR A 20 0.20 4.17 2.05
N HIS A 21 0.13 2.86 2.20
CA HIS A 21 -0.21 1.95 1.11
C HIS A 21 -1.03 0.78 1.64
N LYS A 22 -1.91 0.29 0.76
CA LYS A 22 -2.71 -0.89 1.00
C LYS A 22 -1.94 -2.09 0.50
N ILE A 23 -1.84 -3.12 1.33
CA ILE A 23 -1.07 -4.32 1.02
C ILE A 23 -2.03 -5.41 0.61
N TYR A 24 -1.79 -5.96 -0.57
CA TYR A 24 -2.43 -7.13 -1.09
C TYR A 24 -1.40 -8.24 -1.24
N ILE A 25 -1.71 -9.43 -0.77
CA ILE A 25 -0.82 -10.58 -0.81
C ILE A 25 -1.27 -11.50 -1.93
N ASN A 26 -0.32 -12.06 -2.68
CA ASN A 26 -0.62 -13.07 -3.67
C ASN A 26 -1.06 -14.36 -2.97
N ILE A 27 -2.23 -14.88 -3.32
CA ILE A 27 -2.83 -16.08 -2.72
C ILE A 27 -2.00 -17.33 -3.05
N GLN A 28 -1.39 -17.36 -4.24
CA GLN A 28 -0.55 -18.48 -4.71
C GLN A 28 0.88 -18.39 -4.18
N ASP A 29 1.45 -17.19 -4.12
CA ASP A 29 2.79 -16.94 -3.56
C ASP A 29 2.71 -15.91 -2.43
N LYS A 30 2.55 -16.39 -1.20
CA LYS A 30 2.38 -15.55 0.00
C LYS A 30 3.56 -14.61 0.28
N LYS A 31 4.69 -14.75 -0.40
CA LYS A 31 5.85 -13.85 -0.28
C LYS A 31 5.74 -12.64 -1.20
N GLN A 32 4.99 -12.73 -2.28
CA GLN A 32 4.76 -11.62 -3.19
C GLN A 32 3.60 -10.76 -2.72
N ALA A 33 3.83 -9.46 -2.68
CA ALA A 33 2.80 -8.49 -2.35
C ALA A 33 2.73 -7.36 -3.36
N LYS A 34 1.52 -6.83 -3.49
CA LYS A 34 1.19 -5.65 -4.26
C LYS A 34 0.84 -4.53 -3.28
N LEU A 35 1.60 -3.45 -3.34
CA LEU A 35 1.42 -2.27 -2.52
C LEU A 35 0.71 -1.23 -3.36
N ILE A 36 -0.53 -0.88 -3.00
CA ILE A 36 -1.36 0.08 -3.74
C ILE A 36 -1.41 1.40 -2.96
N PHE A 37 -0.98 2.47 -3.61
CA PHE A 37 -0.95 3.82 -3.05
C PHE A 37 -2.24 4.59 -3.32
N ALA A 38 -2.38 5.74 -2.65
CA ALA A 38 -3.60 6.57 -2.68
C ALA A 38 -3.96 7.15 -4.05
N ASP A 39 -3.03 7.18 -5.02
CA ASP A 39 -3.27 7.56 -6.41
C ASP A 39 -3.61 6.37 -7.32
N ASN A 40 -3.90 5.20 -6.71
CA ASN A 40 -4.12 3.91 -7.38
C ASN A 40 -2.90 3.36 -8.13
N THR A 41 -1.72 3.99 -8.01
CA THR A 41 -0.48 3.38 -8.49
C THR A 41 -0.06 2.25 -7.56
N PHE A 42 0.76 1.33 -8.07
CA PHE A 42 1.23 0.21 -7.27
C PHE A 42 2.70 -0.13 -7.52
N ILE A 43 3.27 -0.87 -6.57
CA ILE A 43 4.56 -1.54 -6.73
C ILE A 43 4.44 -2.97 -6.24
N TYR A 44 5.27 -3.85 -6.78
CA TYR A 44 5.47 -5.18 -6.24
C TYR A 44 6.58 -5.18 -5.21
N GLY A 45 6.36 -5.87 -4.11
CA GLY A 45 7.32 -6.05 -3.04
C GLY A 45 7.33 -7.48 -2.55
N ILE A 46 8.41 -7.85 -1.86
CA ILE A 46 8.50 -9.11 -1.15
C ILE A 46 8.22 -8.82 0.32
N ILE A 47 7.31 -9.58 0.92
CA ILE A 47 7.00 -9.50 2.35
C ILE A 47 7.69 -10.65 3.07
N SER A 48 8.27 -10.35 4.23
CA SER A 48 8.92 -11.37 5.06
C SER A 48 7.89 -12.18 5.85
N ASP A 49 8.24 -13.43 6.17
CA ASP A 49 7.39 -14.32 6.96
C ASP A 49 7.09 -13.74 8.36
N TRP A 50 8.01 -12.95 8.92
CA TRP A 50 7.78 -12.23 10.18
C TRP A 50 6.64 -11.23 10.04
N PHE A 51 6.60 -10.48 8.93
CA PHE A 51 5.58 -9.47 8.69
C PHE A 51 4.20 -10.11 8.46
N LEU A 52 4.14 -11.30 7.85
CA LEU A 52 2.91 -12.09 7.69
C LEU A 52 2.35 -12.61 9.02
N LYS A 53 3.23 -12.96 9.96
CA LYS A 53 2.84 -13.53 11.26
C LYS A 53 2.46 -12.46 12.30
N ASN A 54 3.01 -11.26 12.19
CA ASN A 54 2.80 -10.16 13.13
C ASN A 54 1.88 -9.08 12.56
N SER A 55 0.95 -9.46 11.69
CA SER A 55 0.12 -8.53 10.93
C SER A 55 -1.08 -7.97 11.71
N ASP A 56 -0.88 -7.53 12.94
CA ASP A 56 -1.83 -6.69 13.69
C ASP A 56 -1.81 -5.25 13.17
N PHE A 57 -2.00 -5.10 11.86
CA PHE A 57 -2.00 -3.82 11.17
C PHE A 57 -3.43 -3.31 11.01
N ASP A 58 -3.57 -1.98 10.96
CA ASP A 58 -4.85 -1.28 10.84
C ASP A 58 -5.65 -1.80 9.62
N THR A 59 -6.69 -2.60 9.91
CA THR A 59 -7.61 -3.13 8.90
C THR A 59 -8.60 -2.03 8.52
N ARG A 60 -8.13 -1.11 7.67
CA ARG A 60 -9.00 -0.15 7.00
C ARG A 60 -9.70 -0.79 5.79
N LYS A 61 -10.48 0.00 5.05
CA LYS A 61 -11.26 -0.54 3.94
C LYS A 61 -10.34 -1.06 2.84
N PRO A 62 -10.74 -2.11 2.10
CA PRO A 62 -9.87 -2.70 1.08
C PRO A 62 -9.52 -1.71 -0.04
N THR A 63 -10.44 -0.85 -0.45
CA THR A 63 -10.19 0.07 -1.56
C THR A 63 -10.11 1.53 -1.12
N TRP A 64 -9.28 2.32 -1.80
CA TRP A 64 -9.17 3.76 -1.57
C TRP A 64 -10.46 4.52 -1.90
N GLY A 65 -11.31 3.97 -2.77
CA GLY A 65 -12.61 4.57 -3.12
C GLY A 65 -13.65 4.46 -2.01
N GLU A 66 -13.53 3.48 -1.12
CA GLU A 66 -14.44 3.33 0.01
C GLU A 66 -14.01 4.16 1.23
N GLU A 67 -12.76 4.62 1.27
CA GLU A 67 -12.20 5.42 2.36
C GLU A 67 -12.81 6.83 2.41
N ASN A 68 -12.64 7.52 3.55
CA ASN A 68 -13.03 8.91 3.67
C ASN A 68 -12.25 9.78 2.68
N LYS A 69 -12.95 10.58 1.88
CA LYS A 69 -12.37 11.48 0.88
C LYS A 69 -11.28 12.40 1.46
N ALA A 70 -11.50 12.97 2.66
CA ALA A 70 -10.51 13.83 3.31
C ALA A 70 -9.22 13.07 3.66
N PHE A 71 -9.34 11.80 4.02
CA PHE A 71 -8.19 10.94 4.29
C PHE A 71 -7.44 10.62 2.99
N THR A 72 -8.15 10.20 1.94
CA THR A 72 -7.54 9.87 0.64
C THR A 72 -6.83 11.08 0.02
N GLU A 73 -7.41 12.27 0.09
CA GLU A 73 -6.78 13.51 -0.40
C GLU A 73 -5.50 13.86 0.36
N ASN A 74 -5.50 13.68 1.69
CA ASN A 74 -4.30 13.88 2.51
C ASN A 74 -3.19 12.89 2.13
N GLU A 75 -3.52 11.60 2.00
CA GLU A 75 -2.55 10.58 1.62
C GLU A 75 -2.00 10.79 0.20
N GLN A 76 -2.84 11.25 -0.73
CA GLN A 76 -2.37 11.65 -2.06
C GLN A 76 -1.40 12.83 -2.01
N LYS A 77 -1.65 13.82 -1.16
CA LYS A 77 -0.72 14.95 -0.95
C LYS A 77 0.62 14.46 -0.41
N ILE A 78 0.60 13.59 0.61
CA ILE A 78 1.82 13.00 1.19
C ILE A 78 2.58 12.20 0.13
N LEU A 79 1.89 11.38 -0.66
CA LEU A 79 2.49 10.59 -1.73
C LEU A 79 3.15 11.48 -2.79
N ARG A 80 2.52 12.58 -3.19
CA ARG A 80 3.09 13.54 -4.14
C ARG A 80 4.35 14.19 -3.59
N MET A 81 4.33 14.61 -2.33
CA MET A 81 5.51 15.18 -1.67
C MET A 81 6.64 14.15 -1.57
N TYR A 82 6.31 12.89 -1.25
CA TYR A 82 7.29 11.81 -1.21
C TYR A 82 7.92 11.53 -2.57
N LYS A 83 7.10 11.42 -3.64
CA LYS A 83 7.56 11.25 -5.02
C LYS A 83 8.47 12.40 -5.47
N ALA A 84 8.13 13.64 -5.10
CA ALA A 84 8.97 14.80 -5.41
C ALA A 84 10.33 14.75 -4.71
N SER A 85 10.38 14.28 -3.47
CA SER A 85 11.63 14.12 -2.70
C SER A 85 12.44 12.87 -3.08
N HIS A 86 11.83 11.87 -3.71
CA HIS A 86 12.47 10.60 -4.07
C HIS A 86 12.30 10.29 -5.57
N PRO A 87 13.13 10.88 -6.45
CA PRO A 87 13.01 10.72 -7.91
C PRO A 87 13.17 9.27 -8.40
N LEU A 88 13.85 8.43 -7.62
CA LEU A 88 14.06 7.01 -7.92
C LEU A 88 12.83 6.15 -7.60
N PHE A 89 11.86 6.69 -6.85
CA PHE A 89 10.65 5.98 -6.49
C PHE A 89 9.66 5.98 -7.66
N LYS A 90 9.67 4.88 -8.42
CA LYS A 90 8.77 4.65 -9.56
C LYS A 90 7.64 3.72 -9.16
N THR A 91 6.43 4.04 -9.60
CA THR A 91 5.21 3.26 -9.38
C THR A 91 4.57 2.93 -10.72
N GLU A 92 3.97 1.75 -10.83
CA GLU A 92 3.25 1.30 -12.03
C GLU A 92 1.77 1.72 -11.97
N HIS A 93 1.15 1.84 -13.14
CA HIS A 93 -0.27 2.18 -13.33
C HIS A 93 -1.07 0.96 -13.78
#